data_AF-A0A352S4U1-F1
#
_entry.id   AF-A0A352S4U1-F1
#
_cell.length_a   1.000
_cell.length_b   1.000
_cell.length_c   1.000
_cell.angle_alpha   90.00
_cell.angle_beta   90.00
_cell.angle_gamma   90.00
#
_symmetry.space_group_name_H-M   'P 1'
#
loop_
_entity.id
_entity.type
_entity.pdbx_description
1 polymer ?
#
loop_
_entity_poly.entity_id
_entity_poly.type
_entity_poly.pdbx_seq_one_letter_code
_entity_poly.pdbx_strand_id
1 'polypeptide(L)' 'QFIKMVHDSKLLRPSPRIIICVPCGSTQVERRAIRESALGAGASQVYLIEEPMSAAIGAGL' A
#
# COMPACT_ATOMS: atom_id res chain seq x y z
N GLN A 1 -6.98 10.30 -0.52
CA GLN A 1 -6.45 11.67 -0.29
C GLN A 1 -4.92 11.74 -0.40
N PHE A 2 -4.13 10.72 0.00
CA PHE A 2 -2.67 10.72 -0.11
C PHE A 2 -2.10 10.69 -1.56
N ILE A 3 -2.58 9.81 -2.44
CA ILE A 3 -2.05 9.66 -3.82
C ILE A 3 -2.17 10.97 -4.63
N LYS A 4 -3.27 11.71 -4.45
CA LYS A 4 -3.45 13.03 -5.07
C LYS A 4 -2.49 14.10 -4.53
N MET A 5 -2.02 13.98 -3.29
CA MET A 5 -1.08 14.93 -2.70
C MET A 5 0.34 14.73 -3.23
N VAL A 6 0.73 13.49 -3.55
CA VAL A 6 2.10 13.17 -4.00
C VAL A 6 2.25 13.26 -5.53
N HIS A 7 1.16 13.22 -6.29
CA HIS A 7 1.18 13.41 -7.74
C HIS A 7 0.55 14.75 -8.15
N ASP A 8 1.39 15.73 -8.53
CA ASP A 8 1.00 17.08 -8.97
C ASP A 8 0.59 17.16 -10.47
N SER A 9 0.47 16.01 -11.14
CA SER A 9 0.11 15.97 -12.57
C SER A 9 -1.39 16.22 -12.76
N LYS A 10 -1.75 17.50 -12.96
CA LYS A 10 -3.13 17.97 -13.21
C LYS A 10 -3.82 17.38 -14.46
N LEU A 11 -3.11 16.67 -15.33
CA LEU A 11 -3.65 16.18 -16.62
C LEU A 11 -4.12 14.71 -16.61
N LEU A 12 -3.61 13.86 -15.72
CA LEU A 12 -3.95 12.42 -15.68
C LEU A 12 -4.14 11.98 -14.24
N ARG A 13 -5.28 11.31 -13.94
CA ARG A 13 -5.49 10.69 -12.63
C ARG A 13 -4.47 9.55 -12.47
N PRO A 14 -3.47 9.69 -11.59
CA PRO A 14 -2.46 8.65 -11.43
C PRO A 14 -3.09 7.45 -10.73
N SER A 15 -2.91 6.27 -11.30
CA SER A 15 -3.34 4.99 -10.73
C SER A 15 -2.11 4.14 -10.39
N PRO A 16 -1.34 4.52 -9.35
CA PRO A 16 -0.07 3.85 -9.04
C PRO A 16 -0.30 2.45 -8.48
N ARG A 17 0.70 1.57 -8.69
CA ARG A 17 0.80 0.28 -8.01
C ARG A 17 1.47 0.51 -6.65
N ILE A 18 0.87 0.00 -5.58
CA ILE A 18 1.30 0.27 -4.20
C ILE A 18 1.58 -1.05 -3.49
N ILE A 19 2.63 -1.03 -2.68
CA ILE A 19 2.98 -2.10 -1.75
C ILE A 19 2.85 -1.53 -0.33
N ILE A 20 2.20 -2.28 0.56
CA ILE A 20 1.95 -1.88 1.95
C ILE A 20 2.48 -2.98 2.88
N CYS A 21 3.35 -2.58 3.79
CA CYS A 21 3.82 -3.42 4.88
C CYS A 21 2.70 -3.58 5.92
N VAL A 22 2.41 -4.82 6.32
CA VAL A 22 1.40 -5.15 7.34
C VAL A 22 2.02 -5.98 8.48
N PRO A 23 1.62 -5.77 9.74
CA PRO A 23 2.09 -6.56 10.87
C PRO A 23 1.77 -8.06 10.73
N CYS A 24 2.64 -8.92 11.27
CA CYS A 24 2.49 -10.39 11.21
C CYS A 24 1.15 -10.88 11.78
N GLY A 25 0.67 -10.19 12.82
CA GLY A 25 -0.55 -10.53 13.55
C GLY A 25 -1.84 -9.98 12.95
N SER A 26 -1.80 -9.27 11.83
CA SER A 26 -3.00 -8.67 11.25
C SER A 26 -4.02 -9.72 10.82
N THR A 27 -5.24 -9.57 11.31
CA THR A 27 -6.40 -10.39 10.96
C THR A 27 -6.79 -10.19 9.48
N GLN A 28 -7.58 -11.13 8.95
CA GLN A 28 -8.08 -11.02 7.58
C GLN A 28 -8.93 -9.76 7.35
N VAL A 29 -9.68 -9.32 8.37
CA VAL A 29 -10.51 -8.11 8.30
C VAL A 29 -9.64 -6.86 8.23
N GLU A 30 -8.59 -6.76 9.03
CA GLU A 30 -7.64 -5.64 9.00
C GLU A 30 -6.90 -5.56 7.67
N ARG A 31 -6.36 -6.69 7.19
CA ARG A 31 -5.68 -6.76 5.88
C ARG A 31 -6.61 -6.32 4.75
N ARG A 32 -7.88 -6.72 4.80
CA ARG A 32 -8.91 -6.30 3.84
C ARG A 32 -9.18 -4.81 3.93
N ALA A 33 -9.38 -4.27 5.13
CA ALA A 33 -9.64 -2.86 5.36
C ALA A 33 -8.49 -1.98 4.84
N ILE A 34 -7.24 -2.39 5.05
CA ILE A 34 -6.05 -1.70 4.52
C ILE A 34 -6.06 -1.70 2.99
N ARG A 35 -6.30 -2.86 2.37
CA ARG A 35 -6.36 -2.98 0.90
C ARG A 35 -7.47 -2.11 0.31
N GLU A 36 -8.68 -2.17 0.87
CA GLU A 36 -9.83 -1.37 0.41
C GLU A 36 -9.57 0.13 0.58
N SER A 37 -8.94 0.54 1.69
CA SER A 37 -8.54 1.93 1.92
C SER A 37 -7.55 2.43 0.87
N ALA A 38 -6.56 1.61 0.50
CA ALA A 38 -5.58 1.97 -0.51
C ALA A 38 -6.16 2.01 -1.93
N LEU A 39 -7.04 1.07 -2.29
CA LEU A 39 -7.79 1.10 -3.55
C LEU A 39 -8.70 2.34 -3.62
N GLY A 40 -9.48 2.61 -2.56
CA GLY A 40 -10.31 3.80 -2.46
C GLY A 40 -9.52 5.12 -2.50
N ALA A 41 -8.23 5.09 -2.14
CA ALA A 41 -7.35 6.24 -2.27
C ALA A 41 -6.88 6.53 -3.71
N GLY A 42 -7.11 5.61 -4.65
CA GLY A 42 -6.75 5.74 -6.08
C GLY A 42 -5.64 4.80 -6.56
N ALA A 43 -5.28 3.76 -5.82
CA ALA A 43 -4.30 2.78 -6.26
C ALA A 43 -4.87 1.90 -7.40
N SER A 44 -4.05 1.52 -8.37
CA SER A 44 -4.43 0.52 -9.39
C SER A 44 -4.31 -0.90 -8.88
N GLN A 45 -3.27 -1.17 -8.09
CA GLN A 45 -3.01 -2.47 -7.48
C GLN A 45 -2.40 -2.29 -6.09
N VAL A 46 -2.79 -3.16 -5.17
CA VAL A 46 -2.33 -3.12 -3.77
C VAL A 46 -1.85 -4.50 -3.35
N TYR A 47 -0.56 -4.58 -3.05
CA TYR A 47 0.10 -5.76 -2.49
C TYR A 47 0.36 -5.53 -1.02
N LEU A 48 0.06 -6.55 -0.21
CA LEU A 48 0.38 -6.54 1.21
C LEU A 48 1.58 -7.46 1.42
N ILE A 49 2.58 -7.00 2.17
CA ILE A 49 3.77 -7.78 2.49
C ILE A 49 3.95 -7.75 4.00
N GLU A 50 4.42 -8.86 4.55
CA GLU A 50 4.63 -8.97 5.99
C GLU A 50 5.77 -8.05 6.44
N GLU A 51 5.59 -7.39 7.58
CA GLU A 51 6.60 -6.56 8.25
C GLU A 51 7.95 -7.24 8.43
N PRO A 52 8.06 -8.48 8.97
CA PRO A 52 9.36 -9.12 9.16
C PRO A 52 10.08 -9.36 7.84
N MET A 53 9.33 -9.63 6.76
CA MET A 53 9.92 -9.81 5.43
C MET A 53 10.39 -8.47 4.85
N SER A 54 9.58 -7.42 5.01
CA SER A 54 9.97 -6.04 4.66
C SER A 54 11.25 -5.61 5.37
N ALA A 55 11.33 -5.90 6.67
CA ALA A 55 12.46 -5.55 7.52
C ALA A 55 13.72 -6.34 7.14
N ALA A 56 13.59 -7.65 6.87
CA ALA A 56 14.71 -8.48 6.41
C ALA A 56 15.28 -7.96 5.09
N ILE A 57 14.41 -7.67 4.11
CA ILE A 57 14.82 -7.07 2.83
C ILE A 57 15.51 -5.72 3.07
N GLY A 58 14.96 -4.87 3.94
CA GLY A 58 15.54 -3.58 4.29
C GLY A 58 16.89 -3.68 5.01
N ALA A 59 17.12 -4.76 5.75
CA ALA A 59 18.38 -5.07 6.42
C ALA A 59 19.41 -5.77 5.51
N GLY A 60 19.02 -6.16 4.29
CA GLY A 60 19.87 -6.94 3.38
C GLY A 60 20.07 -8.40 3.82
N LEU A 61 19.12 -8.92 4.60
CA LEU A 61 19.08 -10.30 5.09
C LEU A 61 18.25 -11.21 4.17
#